data_AF-A0A1Q7IT38-F1
#
_entry.id   AF-A0A1Q7IT38-F1
#
_cell.length_a   1.000
_cell.length_b   1.000
_cell.length_c   1.000
_cell.angle_alpha   90.00
_cell.angle_beta   90.00
_cell.angle_gamma   90.00
#
_symmetry.space_group_name_H-M   'P 1'
#
loop_
_entity.id
_entity.type
_entity.pdbx_description
1 polymer ?
#
loop_
_entity_poly.entity_id
_entity_poly.type
_entity_poly.pdbx_seq_one_letter_code
_entity_poly.pdbx_strand_id
1 'polypeptide(L)'
;MLAEPLFMIRAAHPGMSLLTRAVVEAILLSEGSIGSARSVARSLGLRNRFELARLLRREGLPPLHRLAAWATVLSWVSAAERDGLSLCRQAFRSDRYPGACYRLVKEVTQLRWGEVRALGSAWVVRRLLEELDESANGAKRISAKSN
;
A
#
# COMPACT_ATOMS: atom_id res chain seq x y z
N MET A 1 3.76 8.26 -11.40
CA MET A 1 5.13 7.66 -11.56
C MET A 1 5.48 6.91 -10.27
N LEU A 2 5.08 5.63 -10.17
CA LEU A 2 5.47 4.71 -9.09
C LEU A 2 6.23 3.49 -9.66
N ALA A 3 6.89 3.64 -10.81
CA ALA A 3 7.60 2.55 -11.49
C ALA A 3 8.81 2.05 -10.68
N GLU A 4 9.52 2.95 -9.99
CA GLU A 4 10.63 2.61 -9.10
C GLU A 4 10.18 1.81 -7.86
N PRO A 5 9.14 2.25 -7.10
CA PRO A 5 8.54 1.42 -6.06
C PRO A 5 8.08 0.04 -6.53
N LEU A 6 7.50 -0.03 -7.73
CA LEU A 6 7.08 -1.29 -8.34
C LEU A 6 8.24 -2.25 -8.60
N PHE A 7 9.33 -1.72 -9.15
CA PHE A 7 10.55 -2.49 -9.39
C PHE A 7 11.13 -3.01 -8.07
N MET A 8 11.22 -2.16 -7.04
CA MET A 8 11.74 -2.54 -5.73
C MET A 8 10.92 -3.64 -5.06
N ILE A 9 9.58 -3.55 -5.13
CA ILE A 9 8.70 -4.58 -4.57
C ILE A 9 8.84 -5.90 -5.33
N ARG A 10 8.94 -5.87 -6.66
CA ARG A 10 9.18 -7.07 -7.47
C ARG A 10 10.53 -7.71 -7.16
N ALA A 11 11.57 -6.90 -6.96
CA ALA A 11 12.90 -7.38 -6.60
C ALA A 11 12.95 -7.99 -5.18
N ALA A 12 12.22 -7.40 -4.22
CA ALA A 12 12.14 -7.91 -2.85
C ALA A 12 11.33 -9.22 -2.74
N HIS A 13 10.35 -9.42 -3.63
CA HIS A 13 9.47 -10.60 -3.61
C HIS A 13 9.36 -11.29 -4.99
N PRO A 14 10.43 -11.94 -5.46
CA PRO A 14 10.43 -12.58 -6.78
C PRO A 14 9.44 -13.75 -6.89
N GLY A 15 9.08 -14.37 -5.76
CA GLY A 15 8.18 -15.52 -5.67
C GLY A 15 6.68 -15.21 -5.70
N MET A 16 6.27 -13.93 -5.79
CA MET A 16 4.84 -13.57 -5.81
C MET A 16 4.09 -14.22 -6.96
N SER A 17 2.94 -14.85 -6.69
CA SER A 17 2.05 -15.31 -7.76
C SER A 17 1.54 -14.16 -8.63
N LEU A 18 1.09 -14.51 -9.83
CA LEU A 18 0.58 -13.55 -10.80
C LEU A 18 -0.58 -12.70 -10.25
N LEU A 19 -1.52 -13.32 -9.51
CA LEU A 19 -2.67 -12.61 -8.93
C LEU A 19 -2.22 -11.60 -7.88
N THR A 20 -1.33 -12.01 -6.98
CA THR A 20 -0.76 -11.15 -5.94
C THR A 20 -0.03 -9.96 -6.54
N ARG A 21 0.80 -10.22 -7.55
CA ARG A 21 1.51 -9.19 -8.30
C ARG A 21 0.55 -8.20 -8.98
N ALA A 22 -0.49 -8.69 -9.63
CA ALA A 22 -1.51 -7.85 -10.27
C ALA A 22 -2.22 -6.93 -9.26
N VAL A 23 -2.47 -7.39 -8.03
CA VAL A 23 -3.05 -6.56 -6.97
C VAL A 23 -2.12 -5.42 -6.57
N VAL A 24 -0.84 -5.73 -6.30
CA VAL A 24 0.15 -4.71 -5.93
C VAL A 24 0.33 -3.68 -7.05
N GLU A 25 0.40 -4.15 -8.29
CA GLU A 25 0.48 -3.30 -9.48
C GLU A 25 -0.73 -2.40 -9.64
N ALA A 26 -1.94 -2.96 -9.53
CA ALA A 26 -3.15 -2.18 -9.65
C ALA A 26 -3.22 -1.09 -8.56
N ILE A 27 -2.83 -1.39 -7.31
CA ILE A 27 -2.79 -0.42 -6.20
C ILE A 27 -1.83 0.73 -6.49
N LEU A 28 -0.61 0.41 -6.94
CA LEU A 28 0.40 1.42 -7.22
C LEU A 28 0.02 2.26 -8.44
N LEU A 29 -0.47 1.63 -9.52
CA LEU A 29 -0.95 2.37 -10.69
C LEU A 29 -2.16 3.25 -10.39
N SER A 30 -3.02 2.83 -9.47
CA SER A 30 -4.17 3.61 -9.02
C SER A 30 -3.83 4.62 -7.92
N GLU A 31 -2.56 4.71 -7.52
CA GLU A 31 -2.07 5.60 -6.48
C GLU A 31 -2.86 5.47 -5.16
N GLY A 32 -3.34 4.26 -4.85
CA GLY A 32 -4.18 3.99 -3.69
C GLY A 32 -5.20 2.87 -3.87
N SER A 33 -6.45 3.14 -3.48
CA SER A 33 -7.53 2.14 -3.44
C SER A 33 -7.98 1.74 -4.85
N ILE A 34 -8.06 0.43 -5.09
CA ILE A 34 -8.65 -0.19 -6.30
C ILE A 34 -10.08 -0.70 -6.05
N GLY A 35 -10.76 -0.11 -5.07
CA GLY A 35 -12.09 -0.50 -4.65
C GLY A 35 -12.09 -1.44 -3.43
N SER A 36 -13.29 -1.93 -3.09
CA SER A 36 -13.45 -2.77 -1.91
C SER A 36 -12.77 -4.14 -2.07
N ALA A 37 -12.31 -4.73 -0.97
CA ALA A 37 -11.74 -6.08 -0.99
C ALA A 37 -12.70 -7.14 -1.58
N ARG A 38 -14.02 -6.93 -1.47
CA ARG A 38 -15.01 -7.78 -2.12
C ARG A 38 -14.99 -7.61 -3.65
N SER A 39 -14.92 -6.37 -4.13
CA SER A 39 -14.84 -6.08 -5.57
C SER A 39 -13.58 -6.67 -6.17
N VAL A 40 -12.43 -6.43 -5.54
CA VAL A 40 -11.14 -6.96 -5.97
C VAL A 40 -11.14 -8.48 -5.98
N ALA A 41 -11.67 -9.12 -4.93
CA ALA A 41 -11.80 -10.57 -4.90
C ALA A 41 -12.60 -11.10 -6.11
N ARG A 42 -13.75 -10.47 -6.43
CA ARG A 42 -14.55 -10.86 -7.61
C ARG A 42 -13.80 -10.67 -8.92
N SER A 43 -13.10 -9.54 -9.09
CA SER A 43 -12.30 -9.28 -10.30
C SER A 43 -11.16 -10.28 -10.51
N LEU A 44 -10.68 -10.90 -9.42
CA LEU A 44 -9.63 -11.92 -9.45
C LEU A 44 -10.18 -13.36 -9.49
N GLY A 45 -11.50 -13.55 -9.61
CA GLY A 45 -12.13 -14.87 -9.59
C GLY A 45 -12.15 -15.56 -8.22
N LEU A 46 -11.89 -14.82 -7.13
CA LEU A 46 -11.97 -15.34 -5.77
C LEU A 46 -13.41 -15.28 -5.24
N ARG A 47 -13.76 -16.21 -4.36
CA ARG A 47 -15.13 -16.35 -3.83
C ARG A 47 -15.55 -15.18 -2.95
N ASN A 48 -14.61 -14.63 -2.16
CA ASN A 48 -14.90 -13.53 -1.25
C ASN A 48 -13.64 -12.79 -0.76
N ARG A 49 -13.87 -11.69 -0.02
CA ARG A 49 -12.81 -10.85 0.58
C ARG A 49 -11.86 -11.61 1.50
N PHE A 50 -12.31 -12.68 2.15
CA PHE A 50 -11.48 -13.44 3.09
C PHE A 50 -10.53 -14.39 2.36
N GLU A 51 -10.91 -14.85 1.17
CA GLU A 51 -10.00 -15.57 0.28
C GLU A 51 -8.91 -14.65 -0.24
N LEU A 52 -9.24 -13.42 -0.64
CA LEU A 52 -8.24 -12.40 -0.97
C LEU A 52 -7.30 -12.12 0.19
N ALA A 53 -7.83 -11.91 1.41
CA ALA A 53 -7.01 -11.69 2.58
C ALA A 53 -6.06 -12.87 2.88
N ARG A 54 -6.54 -14.11 2.69
CA ARG A 54 -5.71 -15.32 2.84
C ARG A 54 -4.66 -15.44 1.75
N LEU A 55 -4.98 -15.12 0.50
CA LEU A 55 -4.04 -15.10 -0.61
C LEU A 55 -2.90 -14.12 -0.32
N LEU A 56 -3.22 -12.87 0.02
CA LEU A 56 -2.21 -11.86 0.37
C LEU A 56 -1.36 -12.32 1.57
N ARG A 57 -1.99 -12.82 2.63
CA ARG A 57 -1.28 -13.30 3.82
C ARG A 57 -0.35 -14.47 3.55
N ARG A 58 -0.75 -15.44 2.71
CA ARG A 58 0.09 -16.59 2.33
C ARG A 58 1.33 -16.16 1.56
N GLU A 59 1.19 -15.09 0.79
CA GLU A 59 2.26 -14.47 0.00
C GLU A 59 3.09 -13.48 0.82
N GLY A 60 2.82 -13.37 2.12
CA GLY A 60 3.57 -12.47 3.00
C GLY A 60 3.24 -11.00 2.78
N LEU A 61 2.09 -10.67 2.21
CA LEU A 61 1.65 -9.30 2.02
C LEU A 61 0.66 -8.84 3.12
N PRO A 62 0.67 -7.55 3.46
CA PRO A 62 -0.33 -6.97 4.33
C PRO A 62 -1.71 -6.94 3.64
N PRO A 63 -2.79 -6.74 4.42
CA PRO A 63 -4.14 -6.66 3.87
C PRO A 63 -4.29 -5.57 2.80
N LEU A 64 -5.21 -5.79 1.84
CA LEU A 64 -5.45 -4.89 0.72
C LEU A 64 -5.59 -3.41 1.12
N HIS A 65 -6.38 -3.13 2.17
CA HIS A 65 -6.62 -1.75 2.62
C HIS A 65 -5.34 -1.08 3.14
N ARG A 66 -4.43 -1.86 3.75
CA ARG A 66 -3.15 -1.37 4.29
C ARG A 66 -2.18 -1.03 3.15
N LEU A 67 -2.09 -1.89 2.13
CA LEU A 67 -1.34 -1.61 0.91
C LEU A 67 -1.85 -0.35 0.19
N ALA A 68 -3.17 -0.26 0.01
CA ALA A 68 -3.80 0.90 -0.60
C ALA A 68 -3.54 2.19 0.19
N ALA A 69 -3.54 2.12 1.52
CA ALA A 69 -3.26 3.26 2.37
C ALA A 69 -1.81 3.75 2.21
N TRP A 70 -0.83 2.85 2.23
CA TRP A 70 0.58 3.20 1.96
C TRP A 70 0.78 3.79 0.56
N ALA A 71 0.17 3.21 -0.48
CA ALA A 71 0.24 3.75 -1.84
C ALA A 71 -0.39 5.15 -1.95
N THR A 72 -1.48 5.40 -1.22
CA THR A 72 -2.11 6.73 -1.13
C THR A 72 -1.20 7.74 -0.46
N VAL A 73 -0.53 7.37 0.64
CA VAL A 73 0.42 8.27 1.31
C VAL A 73 1.61 8.57 0.40
N LEU A 74 2.14 7.56 -0.28
CA LEU A 74 3.23 7.71 -1.23
C LEU A 74 2.87 8.69 -2.35
N SER A 75 1.67 8.54 -2.95
CA SER A 75 1.23 9.44 -4.02
C SER A 75 1.09 10.88 -3.55
N TRP A 76 0.53 11.12 -2.37
CA TRP A 76 0.44 12.46 -1.77
C TRP A 76 1.81 13.09 -1.53
N VAL A 77 2.75 12.34 -0.95
CA VAL A 77 4.11 12.83 -0.67
C VAL A 77 4.85 13.12 -1.97
N SER A 78 4.83 12.19 -2.93
CA SER A 78 5.45 12.42 -4.24
C SER A 78 4.84 13.61 -4.98
N ALA A 79 3.52 13.82 -4.88
CA ALA A 79 2.89 15.02 -5.45
C ALA A 79 3.27 16.30 -4.69
N ALA A 80 3.49 16.22 -3.38
CA ALA A 80 3.93 17.37 -2.59
C ALA A 80 5.40 17.76 -2.88
N GLU A 81 6.25 16.78 -3.18
CA GLU A 81 7.64 17.00 -3.61
C GLU A 81 7.72 17.61 -5.00
N ARG A 82 6.95 17.08 -5.96
CA ARG A 82 6.95 17.58 -7.34
C ARG A 82 6.29 18.95 -7.48
N ASP A 83 5.13 19.13 -6.85
CA ASP A 83 4.24 20.26 -7.14
C ASP A 83 4.19 21.29 -6.00
N GLY A 84 4.86 21.02 -4.88
CA GLY A 84 4.85 21.89 -3.70
C GLY A 84 3.49 22.00 -2.97
N LEU A 85 2.54 21.12 -3.30
CA LEU A 85 1.16 21.22 -2.83
C LEU A 85 1.00 20.80 -1.37
N SER A 86 0.06 21.45 -0.67
CA SER A 86 -0.39 20.98 0.64
C SER A 86 -1.33 19.78 0.50
N LEU A 87 -1.36 18.91 1.52
CA LEU A 87 -2.28 17.77 1.57
C LEU A 87 -3.74 18.21 1.47
N CYS A 88 -4.09 19.36 2.06
CA CYS A 88 -5.42 19.94 1.96
C CYS A 88 -5.81 20.23 0.51
N ARG A 89 -4.90 20.85 -0.27
CA ARG A 89 -5.13 21.15 -1.70
C ARG A 89 -5.23 19.87 -2.54
N GLN A 90 -4.42 18.87 -2.24
CA GLN A 90 -4.51 17.55 -2.88
C GLN A 90 -5.85 16.86 -2.56
N ALA A 91 -6.28 16.89 -1.29
CA ALA A 91 -7.54 16.30 -0.86
C ALA A 91 -8.74 16.89 -1.62
N PHE A 92 -8.81 18.22 -1.76
CA PHE A 92 -9.86 18.87 -2.55
C PHE A 92 -9.85 18.47 -4.02
N ARG A 93 -8.68 18.32 -4.65
CA ARG A 93 -8.57 17.88 -6.05
C ARG A 93 -9.05 16.45 -6.27
N SER A 94 -9.04 15.62 -5.22
CA SER A 94 -9.44 14.22 -5.27
C SER A 94 -10.81 13.96 -4.63
N ASP A 95 -11.60 15.01 -4.37
CA ASP A 95 -12.90 14.95 -3.69
C ASP A 95 -12.85 14.18 -2.36
N ARG A 96 -11.80 14.44 -1.57
CA ARG A 96 -11.59 13.84 -0.25
C ARG A 96 -11.63 14.89 0.84
N TYR A 97 -12.21 14.52 1.98
CA TYR A 97 -12.18 15.35 3.18
C TYR A 97 -10.74 15.49 3.72
N PRO A 98 -10.20 16.71 3.84
CA PRO A 98 -8.82 16.91 4.31
C PRO A 98 -8.55 16.25 5.67
N GLY A 99 -9.48 16.34 6.61
CA GLY A 99 -9.36 15.71 7.93
C GLY A 99 -9.26 14.18 7.89
N ALA A 100 -9.86 13.53 6.88
CA ALA A 100 -9.68 12.10 6.67
C ALA A 100 -8.27 11.79 6.11
N CYS A 101 -7.75 12.62 5.22
CA CYS A 101 -6.39 12.47 4.68
C CYS A 101 -5.32 12.63 5.76
N TYR A 102 -5.41 13.66 6.61
CA TYR A 102 -4.48 13.83 7.73
C TYR A 102 -4.53 12.66 8.72
N ARG A 103 -5.74 12.15 9.01
CA ARG A 103 -5.90 10.96 9.87
C ARG A 103 -5.29 9.73 9.24
N LEU A 104 -5.50 9.49 7.94
CA LEU A 104 -4.92 8.36 7.23
C LEU A 104 -3.39 8.40 7.28
N VAL A 105 -2.79 9.57 7.02
CA VAL A 105 -1.33 9.73 7.14
C VAL A 105 -0.87 9.33 8.54
N LYS A 106 -1.49 9.90 9.59
CA LYS A 106 -1.12 9.60 10.98
C LYS A 106 -1.32 8.13 11.34
N GLU A 107 -2.40 7.51 10.89
CA GLU A 107 -2.69 6.10 11.16
C GLU A 107 -1.68 5.15 10.47
N VAL A 108 -1.34 5.46 9.22
CA VAL A 108 -0.43 4.64 8.42
C VAL A 108 1.01 4.77 8.92
N THR A 109 1.48 6.01 9.08
CA THR A 109 2.89 6.31 9.32
C THR A 109 3.23 6.56 10.79
N GLN A 110 2.23 6.72 11.66
CA GLN A 110 2.37 7.19 13.05
C GLN A 110 2.95 8.61 13.18
N LEU A 111 3.07 9.34 12.07
CA LEU A 111 3.61 10.70 12.01
C LEU A 111 2.60 11.69 11.44
N ARG A 112 2.77 12.98 11.74
CA ARG A 112 1.96 14.04 11.14
C ARG A 112 2.41 14.29 9.70
N TRP A 113 1.50 14.83 8.88
CA TRP A 113 1.79 15.15 7.48
C TRP A 113 3.06 15.99 7.29
N GLY A 114 3.29 17.01 8.12
CA GLY A 114 4.49 17.85 8.00
C GLY A 114 5.80 17.06 8.16
N GLU A 115 5.81 16.10 9.08
CA GLU A 115 6.97 15.23 9.34
C GLU A 115 7.18 14.26 8.18
N VAL A 116 6.12 13.60 7.72
CA VAL A 116 6.21 12.68 6.56
C VAL A 116 6.64 13.42 5.30
N ARG A 117 6.14 14.64 5.07
CA ARG A 117 6.54 15.48 3.94
C ARG A 117 8.03 15.86 4.01
N ALA A 118 8.55 16.15 5.20
CA ALA A 118 9.96 16.47 5.37
C ALA A 118 10.88 15.25 5.14
N LEU A 119 10.39 14.04 5.45
CA LEU A 119 11.10 12.78 5.22
C LEU A 119 11.08 12.33 3.75
N GLY A 120 10.06 12.74 3.00
CA GLY A 120 9.96 12.55 1.56
C GLY A 120 9.51 11.15 1.11
N SER A 121 9.34 10.99 -0.20
CA SER A 121 8.76 9.77 -0.80
C SER A 121 9.69 8.57 -0.68
N ALA A 122 11.00 8.76 -0.75
CA ALA A 122 11.99 7.70 -0.53
C ALA A 122 11.84 7.04 0.85
N TRP A 123 11.57 7.84 1.89
CA TRP A 123 11.30 7.33 3.22
C TRP A 123 10.00 6.49 3.26
N VAL A 124 8.95 6.93 2.56
CA VAL A 124 7.68 6.19 2.49
C VAL A 124 7.87 4.86 1.76
N VAL A 125 8.64 4.82 0.67
CA VAL A 125 8.96 3.58 -0.04
C VAL A 125 9.68 2.60 0.87
N ARG A 126 10.70 3.07 1.61
CA ARG A 126 11.40 2.22 2.58
C ARG A 126 10.47 1.65 3.64
N ARG A 127 9.58 2.46 4.22
CA ARG A 127 8.59 1.98 5.19
C ARG A 127 7.60 0.98 4.62
N LEU A 128 7.18 1.18 3.37
CA LEU A 128 6.34 0.20 2.68
C LEU A 128 7.09 -1.12 2.52
N LEU A 129 8.35 -1.11 2.09
CA LEU A 129 9.17 -2.32 1.98
C LEU A 129 9.35 -3.02 3.34
N GLU A 130 9.60 -2.28 4.42
CA GLU A 130 9.68 -2.83 5.77
C GLU A 130 8.37 -3.54 6.18
N GLU A 131 7.21 -2.95 5.90
CA GLU A 131 5.90 -3.57 6.20
C GLU A 131 5.66 -4.85 5.37
N LEU A 132 6.15 -4.88 4.12
CA LEU A 132 6.11 -6.09 3.29
C LEU A 132 7.00 -7.19 3.87
N ASP A 133 8.22 -6.86 4.30
CA ASP A 133 9.16 -7.80 4.92
C ASP A 133 8.63 -8.36 6.25
N GLU A 134 8.05 -7.50 7.09
CA GLU A 134 7.41 -7.92 8.36
C GLU A 134 6.25 -8.88 8.11
N SER A 135 5.43 -8.60 7.11
CA SER A 135 4.30 -9.45 6.71
C SER A 135 4.79 -10.81 6.20
N ALA A 136 5.87 -10.84 5.42
CA ALA A 136 6.48 -12.07 4.92
C ALA A 136 7.12 -12.90 6.03
N ASN A 137 7.81 -12.26 6.98
CA ASN A 137 8.39 -12.92 8.14
C ASN A 137 7.30 -13.48 9.07
N GLY A 138 6.21 -12.74 9.25
CA GLY A 138 5.03 -13.22 9.97
C GLY A 138 4.42 -14.48 9.35
N ALA A 139 4.30 -14.52 8.02
CA ALA A 139 3.79 -15.68 7.29
C ALA A 139 4.70 -16.92 7.47
N LYS A 140 6.02 -16.75 7.34
CA LYS A 140 7.00 -17.84 7.56
C LYS A 140 6.92 -18.44 8.97
N ARG A 141 6.81 -17.59 10.00
CA ARG A 141 6.68 -18.03 11.41
C ARG A 141 5.43 -18.86 11.68
N ILE A 142 4.33 -18.56 11.00
CA ILE A 142 3.08 -19.32 11.14
C ILE A 142 3.23 -20.70 10.47
N SER A 143 3.83 -20.74 9.28
CA SER A 143 4.03 -21.99 8.54
C SER A 143 4.99 -22.95 9.27
N ALA A 144 5.99 -22.43 9.98
CA ALA A 144 6.94 -23.23 10.75
C ALA A 144 6.36 -23.81 12.06
N LYS A 145 5.22 -23.32 12.55
CA LYS A 145 4.53 -23.84 13.76
C LYS A 145 3.44 -24.87 13.46
N SER A 146 3.15 -25.12 12.18
CA SER A 146 2.10 -26.07 11.74
C SER A 146 2.67 -27.39 11.18
N ASN A 147 4.00 -27.57 11.25
CA ASN A 147 4.71 -28.84 11.07
C ASN A 147 5.27 -29.29 12.43
#